data_AF-A0A1G1KX16-F1
#
_entry.id   AF-A0A1G1KX16-F1
#
_cell.length_a   1.000
_cell.length_b   1.000
_cell.length_c   1.000
_cell.angle_alpha   90.00
_cell.angle_beta   90.00
_cell.angle_gamma   90.00
#
_symmetry.space_group_name_H-M   'P 1'
#
loop_
_entity.id
_entity.type
_entity.pdbx_description
1 polymer ?
#
loop_
_entity_poly.entity_id
_entity_poly.type
_entity_poly.pdbx_seq_one_letter_code
_entity_poly.pdbx_strand_id
1 'polypeptide(L)'
;MFGGSIQATPAGSISSVSPDEKLHALSLTRFHFMTLKEFHSHLFSGDSVSTSIPDYQAFILNTGLNAFLASGERETMLLEALRQNKGVHLRFKAPMQTSEYQIAPYPGREIAFQLQPEVREVAITVDIQPLLDGPIAFKIKIQKGNDTFDYNVNWSGELVF
;
A
#
# COMPACT_ATOMS: atom_id res chain seq x y z
N MET A 1 -15.82 14.48 4.90
CA MET A 1 -14.66 14.77 4.04
C MET A 1 -13.42 14.67 4.92
N PHE A 2 -12.57 13.67 4.73
CA PHE A 2 -11.33 13.51 5.52
C PHE A 2 -10.13 13.86 4.64
N GLY A 3 -9.52 15.02 4.92
CA GLY A 3 -8.28 15.45 4.30
C GLY A 3 -7.09 14.94 5.11
N GLY A 4 -6.60 13.75 4.77
CA GLY A 4 -5.28 13.29 5.17
C GLY A 4 -4.29 13.63 4.06
N SER A 5 -3.27 14.45 4.34
CA SER A 5 -2.19 14.68 3.40
C SER A 5 -1.32 13.42 3.31
N ILE A 6 -1.49 12.66 2.23
CA ILE A 6 -0.63 11.52 1.90
C ILE A 6 0.67 12.10 1.35
N GLN A 7 1.74 12.02 2.14
CA GLN A 7 3.04 12.54 1.74
C GLN A 7 3.88 11.38 1.20
N ALA A 8 3.84 11.17 -0.11
CA ALA A 8 4.86 10.41 -0.81
C ALA A 8 6.17 11.20 -0.68
N THR A 9 7.09 10.74 0.17
CA THR A 9 8.40 11.37 0.31
C THR A 9 9.38 10.57 -0.53
N PRO A 10 9.84 11.08 -1.69
CA PRO A 10 11.08 10.58 -2.26
C PRO A 10 12.19 10.94 -1.27
N ALA A 11 13.06 9.98 -0.95
CA ALA A 11 14.33 10.31 -0.32
C ALA A 11 15.22 10.96 -1.39
N GLY A 12 14.94 12.22 -1.72
CA GLY A 12 15.60 12.97 -2.79
C GLY A 12 14.79 14.22 -3.12
N SER A 13 15.47 15.36 -3.22
CA SER A 13 14.93 16.69 -3.51
C SER A 13 13.78 16.70 -4.53
N ILE A 14 12.76 17.54 -4.29
CA ILE A 14 11.74 17.93 -5.27
C ILE A 14 12.45 18.58 -6.45
N SER A 15 12.86 17.77 -7.42
CA SER A 15 13.47 18.22 -8.67
C SER A 15 12.33 18.42 -9.64
N SER A 16 12.22 19.62 -10.23
CA SER A 16 11.24 19.89 -11.28
C SER A 16 11.57 19.00 -12.49
N VAL A 17 10.98 17.81 -12.56
CA VAL A 17 11.28 16.85 -13.63
C VAL A 17 10.76 17.40 -14.95
N SER A 18 11.64 17.50 -15.93
CA SER A 18 11.31 18.05 -17.25
C SER A 18 10.29 17.16 -17.99
N PRO A 19 9.49 17.72 -18.92
CA PRO A 19 8.54 16.93 -19.72
C PRO A 19 9.19 15.76 -20.47
N ASP A 20 10.41 15.95 -21.00
CA ASP A 20 11.14 14.90 -21.71
C ASP A 20 11.57 13.76 -20.79
N GLU A 21 12.02 14.07 -19.57
CA GLU A 21 12.33 13.06 -18.55
C GLU A 21 11.09 12.27 -18.13
N LYS A 22 9.92 12.93 -18.05
CA LYS A 22 8.64 12.24 -17.77
C LYS A 22 8.25 11.30 -18.91
N LEU A 23 8.40 11.72 -20.17
CA LEU A 23 8.11 10.88 -21.34
C LEU A 23 9.04 9.67 -21.40
N HIS A 24 10.33 9.88 -21.11
CA HIS A 24 11.32 8.80 -21.03
C HIS A 24 11.04 7.86 -19.85
N ALA A 25 10.65 8.39 -18.68
CA ALA A 25 10.25 7.56 -17.55
C ALA A 25 9.02 6.72 -17.89
N LEU A 26 7.99 7.34 -18.47
CA LEU A 26 6.79 6.64 -18.91
C LEU A 26 7.11 5.52 -19.90
N SER A 27 8.01 5.73 -20.87
CA SER A 27 8.34 4.70 -21.85
C SER A 27 9.00 3.47 -21.20
N LEU A 28 9.86 3.67 -20.21
CA LEU A 28 10.54 2.60 -19.49
C LEU A 28 9.68 1.93 -18.43
N THR A 29 8.80 2.67 -17.75
CA THR A 29 7.97 2.14 -16.66
C THR A 29 6.56 1.76 -17.10
N ARG A 30 6.25 1.82 -18.40
CA ARG A 30 4.90 1.60 -18.93
C ARG A 30 4.32 0.26 -18.49
N PHE A 31 5.10 -0.81 -18.61
CA PHE A 31 4.64 -2.16 -18.27
C PHE A 31 4.36 -2.30 -16.78
N HIS A 32 5.29 -1.86 -15.92
CA HIS A 32 5.07 -1.76 -14.46
C HIS A 32 3.80 -1.00 -14.13
N PHE A 33 3.59 0.15 -14.77
CA PHE A 33 2.42 0.98 -14.52
C PHE A 33 1.11 0.29 -14.91
N MET A 34 1.09 -0.38 -16.06
CA MET A 34 -0.06 -1.16 -16.49
C MET A 34 -0.34 -2.33 -15.54
N THR A 35 0.69 -3.07 -15.14
CA THR A 35 0.56 -4.18 -14.18
C THR A 35 0.04 -3.71 -12.82
N LEU A 36 0.52 -2.57 -12.31
CA LEU A 36 0.04 -2.03 -11.02
C LEU A 36 -1.41 -1.57 -11.09
N LYS A 37 -1.84 -1.03 -12.24
CA LYS A 37 -3.25 -0.70 -12.50
C LYS A 37 -4.12 -1.94 -12.60
N GLU A 38 -3.64 -2.99 -13.26
CA GLU A 38 -4.36 -4.25 -13.37
C GLU A 38 -4.55 -4.88 -11.99
N PHE A 39 -3.49 -4.93 -11.19
CA PHE A 39 -3.55 -5.37 -9.80
C PHE A 39 -4.55 -4.54 -8.97
N HIS A 40 -4.51 -3.22 -9.12
CA HIS A 40 -5.48 -2.33 -8.47
C HIS A 40 -6.92 -2.68 -8.90
N SER A 41 -7.16 -2.89 -10.19
CA SER A 41 -8.47 -3.33 -10.70
C SER A 41 -8.91 -4.66 -10.10
N HIS A 42 -8.04 -5.68 -10.10
CA HIS A 42 -8.33 -7.01 -9.56
C HIS A 42 -8.64 -7.02 -8.06
N LEU A 43 -8.00 -6.15 -7.27
CA LEU A 43 -8.30 -6.01 -5.85
C LEU A 43 -9.75 -5.55 -5.60
N PHE A 44 -10.37 -4.84 -6.55
CA PHE A 44 -11.66 -4.16 -6.36
C PHE A 44 -12.75 -4.56 -7.38
N SER A 45 -12.46 -5.44 -8.34
CA SER A 45 -13.44 -5.97 -9.30
C SER A 45 -14.32 -7.10 -8.73
N GLY A 46 -14.09 -7.53 -7.49
CA GLY A 46 -14.87 -8.60 -6.84
C GLY A 46 -14.48 -10.02 -7.29
N ASP A 47 -13.46 -10.16 -8.13
CA ASP A 47 -12.88 -11.46 -8.48
C ASP A 47 -11.96 -12.01 -7.36
N SER A 48 -11.61 -13.29 -7.49
CA SER A 48 -10.91 -14.19 -6.55
C SER A 48 -9.68 -13.68 -5.78
N VAL A 49 -9.13 -12.50 -6.11
CA VAL A 49 -8.05 -11.85 -5.34
C VAL A 49 -8.60 -11.32 -4.00
N SER A 50 -9.82 -10.80 -3.99
CA SER A 50 -10.49 -10.29 -2.78
C SER A 50 -10.66 -11.34 -1.69
N THR A 51 -10.74 -12.63 -2.05
CA THR A 51 -10.84 -13.73 -1.09
C THR A 51 -9.52 -14.11 -0.40
N SER A 52 -8.38 -13.64 -0.90
CA SER A 52 -7.04 -14.00 -0.39
C SER A 52 -6.40 -12.94 0.51
N ILE A 53 -6.88 -11.70 0.46
CA ILE A 53 -6.38 -10.58 1.28
C ILE A 53 -7.45 -10.17 2.29
N PRO A 54 -7.16 -10.15 3.60
CA PRO A 54 -8.05 -9.58 4.61
C PRO A 54 -8.51 -8.15 4.29
N ASP A 55 -9.80 -7.86 4.50
CA ASP A 55 -10.45 -6.58 4.15
C ASP A 55 -9.65 -5.33 4.56
N TYR A 56 -9.09 -5.35 5.77
CA TYR A 56 -8.31 -4.22 6.28
C TYR A 56 -6.99 -4.01 5.50
N GLN A 57 -6.32 -5.08 5.09
CA GLN A 57 -5.11 -5.01 4.26
C GLN A 57 -5.47 -4.55 2.84
N ALA A 58 -6.59 -5.03 2.29
CA ALA A 58 -7.12 -4.56 1.00
C ALA A 58 -7.44 -3.05 1.05
N PHE A 59 -8.04 -2.55 2.13
CA PHE A 59 -8.28 -1.12 2.35
C PHE A 59 -6.98 -0.29 2.35
N ILE A 60 -5.96 -0.76 3.07
CA ILE A 60 -4.63 -0.11 3.10
C ILE A 60 -4.01 -0.08 1.70
N LEU A 61 -4.00 -1.22 1.00
CA LEU A 61 -3.48 -1.32 -0.36
C LEU A 61 -4.23 -0.38 -1.29
N ASN A 62 -5.56 -0.32 -1.20
CA ASN A 62 -6.36 0.62 -1.99
C ASN A 62 -5.92 2.06 -1.78
N THR A 63 -5.76 2.45 -0.52
CA THR A 63 -5.43 3.82 -0.14
C THR A 63 -4.04 4.19 -0.64
N GLY A 64 -3.04 3.32 -0.43
CA GLY A 64 -1.68 3.52 -0.91
C GLY A 64 -1.60 3.54 -2.44
N LEU A 65 -2.17 2.55 -3.11
CA LEU A 65 -2.15 2.44 -4.57
C LEU A 65 -2.88 3.60 -5.24
N ASN A 66 -4.06 4.00 -4.76
CA ASN A 66 -4.77 5.17 -5.30
C ASN A 66 -3.93 6.45 -5.17
N ALA A 67 -3.31 6.66 -4.01
CA ALA A 67 -2.47 7.84 -3.80
C ALA A 67 -1.26 7.85 -4.73
N PHE A 68 -0.62 6.71 -4.90
CA PHE A 68 0.51 6.56 -5.82
C PHE A 68 0.09 6.76 -7.27
N LEU A 69 -0.97 6.08 -7.73
CA LEU A 69 -1.47 6.17 -9.10
C LEU A 69 -1.99 7.58 -9.43
N ALA A 70 -2.50 8.33 -8.45
CA ALA A 70 -2.91 9.73 -8.61
C ALA A 70 -1.74 10.73 -8.63
N SER A 71 -0.53 10.33 -8.23
CA SER A 71 0.64 11.22 -8.20
C SER A 71 1.08 11.63 -9.61
N GLY A 72 1.39 12.91 -9.81
CA GLY A 72 1.90 13.46 -11.08
C GLY A 72 3.37 13.14 -11.38
N GLU A 73 4.03 12.41 -10.48
CA GLU A 73 5.44 12.00 -10.56
C GLU A 73 5.62 10.48 -10.43
N ARG A 74 4.52 9.72 -10.50
CA ARG A 74 4.53 8.26 -10.30
C ARG A 74 5.45 7.52 -11.26
N GLU A 75 5.53 7.91 -12.53
CA GLU A 75 6.41 7.29 -13.53
C GLU A 75 7.88 7.53 -13.19
N THR A 76 8.22 8.75 -12.76
CA THR A 76 9.58 9.13 -12.37
C THR A 76 10.00 8.47 -11.06
N MET A 77 9.08 8.36 -10.10
CA MET A 77 9.29 7.61 -8.84
C MET A 77 9.54 6.12 -9.11
N LEU A 78 8.78 5.50 -10.01
CA LEU A 78 9.00 4.10 -10.42
C LEU A 78 10.34 3.91 -11.13
N LEU A 79 10.70 4.83 -12.03
CA LEU A 79 11.97 4.75 -12.73
C LEU A 79 13.14 4.86 -11.75
N GLU A 80 13.06 5.78 -10.79
CA GLU A 80 14.07 5.92 -9.75
C GLU A 80 14.15 4.67 -8.86
N ALA A 81 13.01 4.13 -8.45
CA ALA A 81 12.90 2.89 -7.70
C ALA A 81 13.57 1.72 -8.43
N LEU A 82 13.31 1.57 -9.74
CA LEU A 82 13.97 0.58 -10.60
C LEU A 82 15.47 0.79 -10.69
N ARG A 83 15.92 2.02 -10.95
CA ARG A 83 17.36 2.35 -11.06
C ARG A 83 18.13 2.09 -9.77
N GLN A 84 17.49 2.33 -8.63
CA GLN A 84 18.11 2.15 -7.32
C GLN A 84 17.86 0.76 -6.72
N ASN A 85 17.06 -0.08 -7.37
CA ASN A 85 16.57 -1.34 -6.83
C ASN A 85 15.96 -1.17 -5.42
N LYS A 86 15.09 -0.16 -5.27
CA LYS A 86 14.39 0.17 -4.02
C LYS A 86 12.89 0.24 -4.27
N GLY A 87 12.11 0.27 -3.19
CA GLY A 87 10.68 0.49 -3.27
C GLY A 87 10.28 1.96 -3.11
N VAL A 88 9.10 2.28 -3.64
CA VAL A 88 8.44 3.56 -3.43
C VAL A 88 7.73 3.50 -2.08
N HIS A 89 8.21 4.29 -1.13
CA HIS A 89 7.67 4.34 0.23
C HIS A 89 6.52 5.35 0.35
N LEU A 90 5.32 4.86 0.63
CA LEU A 90 4.13 5.65 0.91
C LEU A 90 3.85 5.59 2.40
N ARG A 91 3.74 6.76 3.04
CA ARG A 91 3.43 6.87 4.47
C ARG A 91 2.14 7.63 4.67
N PHE A 92 1.22 7.03 5.40
CA PHE A 92 -0.06 7.66 5.75
C PHE A 92 -0.59 7.12 7.07
N LYS A 93 -1.61 7.79 7.59
CA LYS A 93 -2.36 7.31 8.75
C LYS A 93 -3.68 6.72 8.29
N ALA A 94 -4.05 5.59 8.86
CA ALA A 94 -5.37 4.99 8.63
C ALA A 94 -6.11 4.79 9.95
N PRO A 95 -7.45 4.95 9.96
CA PRO A 95 -8.25 4.63 11.12
C PRO A 95 -8.19 3.13 11.40
N MET A 96 -7.93 2.78 12.66
CA MET A 96 -8.01 1.42 13.16
C MET A 96 -9.04 1.38 14.30
N GLN A 97 -10.01 0.49 14.17
CA GLN A 97 -10.87 0.13 15.29
C GLN A 97 -10.16 -0.90 16.15
N THR A 98 -9.90 -0.56 17.40
CA THR A 98 -9.44 -1.51 18.41
C THR A 98 -10.61 -1.86 19.32
N SER A 99 -10.95 -3.15 19.42
CA SER A 99 -11.86 -3.65 20.45
C SER A 99 -11.01 -4.13 21.63
N GLU A 100 -10.90 -3.32 22.67
CA GLU A 100 -10.26 -3.72 23.91
C GLU A 100 -11.30 -4.38 24.82
N TYR A 101 -10.96 -5.54 25.38
CA TYR A 101 -11.75 -6.20 26.42
C TYR A 101 -11.11 -5.88 27.77
N GLN A 102 -11.90 -5.38 28.71
CA GLN A 102 -11.50 -5.30 30.11
C GLN A 102 -12.11 -6.46 30.88
N ILE A 103 -11.26 -7.13 31.66
CA ILE A 103 -11.69 -8.15 32.60
C ILE A 103 -11.91 -7.45 33.93
N ALA A 104 -13.12 -7.57 34.49
CA ALA A 104 -13.38 -7.13 35.85
C ALA A 104 -13.79 -8.30 36.75
N PRO A 105 -13.39 -8.24 38.03
CA PRO A 105 -13.89 -9.16 39.03
C PRO A 105 -15.38 -8.90 39.28
N TYR A 106 -16.19 -9.94 39.09
CA TYR A 106 -17.60 -9.99 39.48
C TYR A 106 -17.75 -11.03 40.60
N PRO A 107 -18.72 -10.92 41.52
CA PRO A 107 -18.87 -11.91 42.59
C PRO A 107 -18.91 -13.34 42.05
N GLY A 108 -17.88 -14.13 42.37
CA GLY A 108 -17.73 -15.54 41.99
C GLY A 108 -17.20 -15.83 40.58
N ARG A 109 -16.85 -14.84 39.75
CA ARG A 109 -16.25 -15.05 38.42
C ARG A 109 -15.63 -13.78 37.82
N GLU A 110 -14.72 -13.95 36.88
CA GLU A 110 -14.26 -12.85 36.03
C GLU A 110 -15.21 -12.69 34.83
N ILE A 111 -15.57 -11.44 34.51
CA ILE A 111 -16.35 -11.11 33.31
C ILE A 111 -15.50 -10.22 32.41
N ALA A 112 -15.42 -10.58 31.12
CA ALA A 112 -14.87 -9.72 30.09
C ALA A 112 -15.99 -8.83 29.54
N PHE A 113 -15.81 -7.52 29.58
CA PHE A 113 -16.68 -6.58 28.86
C PHE A 113 -15.90 -5.89 27.75
N GLN A 114 -16.55 -5.79 26.59
CA GLN A 114 -16.00 -5.09 25.44
C GLN A 114 -16.14 -3.58 25.68
N LEU A 115 -15.02 -2.86 25.70
CA LEU A 115 -15.04 -1.41 25.71
C LEU A 115 -15.57 -0.91 24.37
N GLN A 116 -16.16 0.29 24.36
CA GLN A 116 -16.61 0.90 23.11
C GLN A 116 -15.44 0.96 22.11
N PRO A 117 -15.66 0.61 20.83
CA PRO A 117 -14.60 0.63 19.83
C PRO A 117 -13.99 2.03 19.74
N GLU A 118 -12.71 2.15 20.07
CA GLU A 118 -11.97 3.39 19.87
C GLU A 118 -11.38 3.39 18.46
N VAL A 119 -11.60 4.47 17.71
CA VAL A 119 -10.96 4.68 16.41
C VAL A 119 -9.67 5.45 16.67
N ARG A 120 -8.53 4.78 16.55
CA ARG A 120 -7.21 5.40 16.65
C ARG A 120 -6.56 5.47 15.27
N GLU A 121 -5.89 6.59 14.99
CA GLU A 121 -5.07 6.71 13.78
C GLU A 121 -3.73 5.98 13.98
N VAL A 122 -3.43 5.03 13.10
CA VAL A 122 -2.17 4.28 13.13
C VAL A 122 -1.33 4.66 11.92
N ALA A 123 -0.03 4.84 12.13
CA ALA A 123 0.93 5.08 11.05
C ALA A 123 1.15 3.79 10.25
N ILE A 124 1.01 3.89 8.93
CA ILE A 124 1.14 2.80 7.99
C ILE A 124 2.15 3.18 6.92
N THR A 125 3.00 2.23 6.58
CA THR A 125 3.91 2.33 5.44
C THR A 125 3.52 1.29 4.41
N VAL A 126 3.37 1.70 3.15
CA VAL A 126 3.25 0.81 2.00
C VAL A 126 4.48 1.00 1.14
N ASP A 127 5.22 -0.06 0.90
CA ASP A 127 6.40 -0.06 0.04
C ASP A 127 6.08 -0.81 -1.26
N ILE A 128 6.27 -0.16 -2.41
CA ILE A 128 6.02 -0.74 -3.73
C ILE A 128 7.36 -0.87 -4.44
N GLN A 129 7.95 -2.06 -4.43
CA GLN A 129 9.21 -2.35 -5.10
C GLN A 129 8.97 -2.94 -6.49
N PRO A 130 9.26 -2.19 -7.58
CA PRO A 130 9.24 -2.74 -8.93
C PRO A 130 10.48 -3.62 -9.18
N LEU A 131 10.30 -4.68 -9.96
CA LEU A 131 11.37 -5.61 -10.34
C LEU A 131 11.50 -5.67 -11.88
N LEU A 132 12.73 -5.75 -12.38
CA LEU A 132 13.00 -5.80 -13.83
C LEU A 132 12.88 -7.21 -14.41
N ASP A 133 13.31 -8.21 -13.65
CA ASP A 133 13.51 -9.57 -14.16
C ASP A 133 12.76 -10.60 -13.31
N GLY A 134 12.24 -11.62 -14.01
CA GLY A 134 11.58 -12.78 -13.40
C GLY A 134 10.06 -12.75 -13.48
N PRO A 135 9.39 -13.74 -12.84
CA PRO A 135 7.94 -13.88 -12.92
C PRO A 135 7.17 -12.83 -12.09
N ILE A 136 7.87 -12.09 -11.22
CA ILE A 136 7.30 -11.10 -10.32
C ILE A 136 7.58 -9.69 -10.87
N ALA A 137 6.54 -8.89 -11.02
CA ALA A 137 6.65 -7.49 -11.41
C ALA A 137 6.84 -6.56 -10.20
N PHE A 138 6.19 -6.89 -9.07
CA PHE A 138 6.28 -6.09 -7.85
C PHE A 138 6.36 -6.95 -6.58
N LYS A 139 7.12 -6.44 -5.62
CA LYS A 139 7.00 -6.80 -4.20
C LYS A 139 6.36 -5.65 -3.47
N ILE A 140 5.21 -5.88 -2.85
CA ILE A 140 4.48 -4.88 -2.09
C ILE A 140 4.51 -5.27 -0.61
N LYS A 141 4.99 -4.38 0.24
CA LYS A 141 5.05 -4.58 1.68
C LYS A 141 4.19 -3.57 2.40
N ILE A 142 3.35 -4.05 3.31
CA ILE A 142 2.60 -3.21 4.23
C ILE A 142 3.22 -3.37 5.61
N GLN A 143 3.62 -2.25 6.22
CA GLN A 143 4.09 -2.22 7.60
C GLN A 143 3.12 -1.39 8.46
N LYS A 144 2.68 -1.99 9.56
CA LYS A 144 1.78 -1.37 10.55
C LYS A 144 2.29 -1.69 11.94
N GLY A 145 2.91 -0.72 12.61
CA GLY A 145 3.57 -0.98 13.88
C GLY A 145 4.62 -2.09 13.73
N ASN A 146 4.41 -3.21 14.44
CA ASN A 146 5.27 -4.40 14.36
C ASN A 146 4.81 -5.42 13.31
N ASP A 147 3.61 -5.28 12.77
CA ASP A 147 3.07 -6.21 11.78
C ASP A 147 3.60 -5.86 10.39
N THR A 148 4.02 -6.89 9.65
CA THR A 148 4.47 -6.77 8.26
C THR A 148 3.72 -7.79 7.40
N PHE A 149 3.21 -7.34 6.25
CA PHE A 149 2.52 -8.17 5.27
C PHE A 149 3.18 -7.98 3.91
N ASP A 150 3.57 -9.08 3.27
CA ASP A 150 4.29 -9.08 2.01
C ASP A 150 3.44 -9.72 0.90
N TYR A 151 3.43 -9.09 -0.27
CA TYR A 151 2.71 -9.55 -1.45
C TYR A 151 3.62 -9.54 -2.66
N ASN A 152 3.61 -10.62 -3.42
CA ASN A 152 4.25 -10.67 -4.73
C ASN A 152 3.17 -10.54 -5.80
N VAL A 153 3.37 -9.62 -6.74
CA VAL A 153 2.46 -9.40 -7.87
C VAL A 153 3.17 -9.76 -9.16
N ASN A 154 2.59 -10.65 -9.95
CA ASN A 154 3.12 -11.04 -11.25
C ASN A 154 2.85 -9.97 -12.33
N TRP A 155 3.37 -10.16 -13.54
CA TRP A 155 3.18 -9.22 -14.66
C TRP A 155 1.73 -9.08 -15.13
N SER A 156 0.87 -10.05 -14.82
CA SER A 156 -0.57 -10.02 -15.10
C SER A 156 -1.37 -9.26 -14.03
N GLY A 157 -0.72 -8.76 -12.98
CA GLY A 157 -1.40 -8.07 -11.89
C GLY A 157 -2.10 -9.02 -10.91
N GLU A 158 -1.65 -10.27 -10.81
CA GLU A 158 -2.19 -11.25 -9.87
C GLU A 158 -1.22 -11.49 -8.71
N LEU A 159 -1.77 -11.86 -7.54
CA LEU A 159 -0.97 -12.30 -6.41
C LEU A 159 -0.40 -13.70 -6.68
N VAL A 160 0.86 -13.88 -6.29
CA VAL A 160 1.52 -15.18 -6.34
C VAL A 160 2.17 -15.49 -5.00
N PHE A 161 1.99 -16.73 -4.56
CA PHE A 161 2.44 -17.25 -3.26
C PHE A 161 3.63 -18.19 -3.42
#